data_AF-A0A7X9FP04-F1
#
_entry.id   AF-A0A7X9FP04-F1
#
_cell.length_a   1.000
_cell.length_b   1.000
_cell.length_c   1.000
_cell.angle_alpha   90.00
_cell.angle_beta   90.00
_cell.angle_gamma   90.00
#
_symmetry.space_group_name_H-M   'P 1'
#
loop_
_entity.id
_entity.type
_entity.pdbx_description
1 polymer ?
#
loop_
_entity_poly.entity_id
_entity_poly.type
_entity_poly.pdbx_seq_one_letter_code
_entity_poly.pdbx_strand_id
1 'polypeptide(L)' 'MVRKEQEASYRDFQATELFCPKCQRAVPVKERHLLYLPTGDLFDYICTVCGESLGTRSTST' A
#
# COMPACT_ATOMS: atom_id res chain seq x y z
N MET A 1 -5.04 36.06 -15.25
CA MET A 1 -3.92 35.16 -14.89
C MET A 1 -4.31 34.42 -13.62
N VAL A 2 -5.01 33.29 -13.73
CA VAL A 2 -5.47 32.51 -12.56
C VAL A 2 -4.31 31.65 -12.09
N ARG A 3 -3.85 31.88 -10.87
CA ARG A 3 -2.81 31.09 -10.19
C ARG A 3 -3.41 29.71 -9.91
N LYS A 4 -2.93 28.67 -10.59
CA LYS A 4 -3.16 27.28 -10.19
C LYS A 4 -2.37 27.05 -8.92
N GLU A 5 -3.03 27.13 -7.77
CA GLU A 5 -2.53 26.57 -6.53
C GLU A 5 -2.40 25.06 -6.77
N GLN A 6 -1.16 24.60 -6.88
CA GLN A 6 -0.83 23.18 -6.90
C GLN A 6 -1.20 22.63 -5.52
N GLU A 7 -2.45 22.20 -5.37
CA GLU A 7 -2.90 21.42 -4.23
C GLU A 7 -1.93 20.25 -4.08
N ALA A 8 -1.26 20.25 -2.92
CA ALA A 8 -0.24 19.28 -2.57
C ALA A 8 -0.77 17.88 -2.83
N SER A 9 -0.21 17.22 -3.84
CA SER A 9 -0.45 15.81 -4.12
C SER A 9 0.08 15.01 -2.94
N TYR A 10 -0.73 14.84 -1.91
CA TYR A 10 -0.55 13.86 -0.86
C TYR A 10 -0.66 12.51 -1.55
N ARG A 11 0.48 12.03 -2.09
CA ARG A 11 0.56 10.67 -2.61
C ARG A 11 0.25 9.77 -1.43
N ASP A 12 -0.82 8.99 -1.56
CA ASP A 12 -1.14 7.94 -0.61
C ASP A 12 0.13 7.21 -0.21
N PHE A 13 0.48 7.24 1.08
CA PHE A 13 1.70 6.60 1.57
C PHE A 13 1.53 5.09 1.49
N GLN A 14 2.12 4.50 0.46
CA GLN A 14 2.17 3.05 0.30
C GLN A 14 3.42 2.50 0.99
N ALA A 15 3.29 1.37 1.69
CA ALA A 15 4.44 0.70 2.25
C ALA A 15 5.26 0.07 1.11
N THR A 16 6.50 0.52 0.91
CA THR A 16 7.42 -0.06 -0.09
C THR A 16 8.18 -1.26 0.47
N GLU A 17 8.48 -1.24 1.78
CA GLU A 17 9.20 -2.31 2.47
C GLU A 17 8.56 -2.60 3.83
N LEU A 18 8.48 -3.89 4.18
CA LEU A 18 8.00 -4.35 5.48
C LEU A 18 8.89 -5.48 6.00
N PHE A 19 8.91 -5.65 7.32
CA PHE A 19 9.59 -6.80 7.93
C PHE A 19 8.79 -8.07 7.67
N CYS A 20 9.44 -9.08 7.09
CA CYS A 20 8.84 -10.39 6.90
C CYS A 20 9.27 -11.34 8.04
N PRO A 21 8.35 -11.91 8.83
CA PRO A 21 8.70 -12.83 9.91
C PRO A 21 9.27 -14.17 9.39
N LYS A 22 8.91 -14.60 8.17
CA LYS A 22 9.48 -15.80 7.54
C LYS A 22 10.89 -15.59 6.98
N CYS A 23 11.15 -14.44 6.35
CA CYS A 23 12.48 -14.12 5.82
C CYS A 23 13.40 -13.48 6.87
N GLN A 24 12.85 -13.11 8.03
CA GLN A 24 13.51 -12.45 9.15
C GLN A 24 14.31 -11.19 8.76
N ARG A 25 13.82 -10.46 7.76
CA ARG A 25 14.45 -9.25 7.23
C ARG A 25 13.42 -8.29 6.67
N ALA A 26 13.81 -7.04 6.52
CA ALA A 26 13.08 -6.08 5.71
C ALA A 26 13.13 -6.53 4.25
N VAL A 27 11.96 -6.62 3.63
CA VAL A 27 11.79 -7.04 2.25
C VAL A 27 10.90 -6.04 1.52
N PRO A 28 11.13 -5.83 0.21
CA PRO A 28 10.21 -5.07 -0.60
C PRO A 28 8.88 -5.82 -0.68
N VAL A 29 7.79 -5.06 -0.57
CA VAL A 29 6.42 -5.59 -0.65
C VAL A 29 5.74 -5.15 -1.93
N LYS A 30 4.78 -5.95 -2.38
CA LYS A 30 3.84 -5.56 -3.43
C LYS A 30 2.46 -5.48 -2.82
N GLU A 31 1.73 -4.42 -3.13
CA GLU A 31 0.31 -4.35 -2.82
C GLU A 31 -0.48 -5.21 -3.81
N ARG A 32 -1.38 -6.01 -3.29
CA ARG A 32 -2.35 -6.79 -4.06
C ARG A 32 -3.74 -6.36 -3.63
N HIS A 33 -4.53 -5.91 -4.58
CA HIS A 33 -5.92 -5.60 -4.30
C HIS A 33 -6.69 -6.88 -3.97
N LEU A 34 -7.29 -6.94 -2.77
CA LEU A 34 -8.13 -8.06 -2.33
C LEU A 34 -9.59 -7.83 -2.72
N LEU A 35 -10.13 -6.66 -2.42
CA LEU A 35 -11.56 -6.38 -2.50
C LEU A 35 -11.83 -4.93 -2.88
N TYR A 36 -12.55 -4.77 -4.00
CA TYR A 36 -13.14 -3.50 -4.42
C TYR A 36 -14.50 -3.32 -3.73
N LEU A 37 -14.64 -2.29 -2.89
CA LEU A 37 -15.94 -1.90 -2.30
C LEU A 37 -16.36 -0.52 -2.80
N PRO A 38 -17.68 -0.22 -2.84
CA PRO A 38 -18.18 1.10 -3.23
C PRO A 38 -17.66 2.27 -2.38
N THR A 39 -17.26 1.98 -1.14
CA THR A 39 -16.82 2.95 -0.13
C THR A 39 -15.30 2.95 0.09
N GLY A 40 -14.57 2.05 -0.57
CA GLY A 40 -13.14 1.91 -0.36
C GLY A 40 -12.55 0.60 -0.84
N ASP A 41 -11.23 0.54 -0.90
CA ASP A 41 -10.49 -0.62 -1.41
C ASP A 41 -9.66 -1.26 -0.29
N LEU A 42 -9.57 -2.60 -0.32
CA LEU A 42 -8.74 -3.36 0.61
C LEU A 42 -7.55 -3.98 -0.12
N PHE A 43 -6.34 -3.59 0.27
CA PHE A 43 -5.09 -4.08 -0.29
C PHE A 43 -4.33 -4.92 0.72
N ASP A 44 -3.69 -5.98 0.26
CA ASP A 44 -2.78 -6.82 1.03
C ASP A 44 -1.34 -6.57 0.61
N TYR A 45 -0.43 -6.42 1.56
CA TYR A 45 0.99 -6.30 1.30
C TYR A 45 1.64 -7.67 1.33
N ILE A 46 2.15 -8.10 0.19
CA ILE A 46 2.74 -9.42 0.05
C ILE A 46 4.25 -9.32 -0.07
N CYS A 47 4.95 -10.16 0.70
CA CYS A 47 6.39 -10.34 0.59
C CYS A 47 6.76 -10.80 -0.83
N THR A 48 7.59 -10.03 -1.52
CA THR A 48 8.03 -10.37 -2.89
C THR A 48 8.95 -11.59 -2.97
N VAL A 49 9.49 -12.04 -1.83
CA VAL A 49 10.46 -13.14 -1.75
C VAL A 49 9.77 -14.46 -1.43
N CYS A 50 8.94 -14.50 -0.38
CA CYS A 50 8.30 -15.73 0.09
C CYS A 50 6.78 -15.78 -0.11
N GLY A 51 6.14 -14.67 -0.50
CA GLY A 51 4.70 -14.61 -0.72
C GLY A 51 3.84 -14.47 0.54
N GLU A 52 4.45 -14.28 1.72
CA GLU A 52 3.70 -14.08 2.98
C GLU A 52 2.94 -12.74 2.96
N SER A 53 1.70 -12.72 3.43
CA SER A 53 0.97 -11.48 3.76
C SER A 53 1.63 -10.83 4.98
N LEU A 54 2.07 -9.59 4.81
CA LEU A 54 2.78 -8.80 5.83
C LEU A 54 1.87 -7.73 6.46
N GLY A 55 0.68 -7.51 5.93
CA GLY A 55 -0.27 -6.55 6.47
C GLY A 55 -1.28 -6.09 5.43
N THR A 56 -2.29 -5.34 5.86
CA THR A 56 -3.41 -4.93 5.00
C THR A 56 -3.62 -3.42 5.09
N ARG A 57 -3.91 -2.76 3.96
CA ARG A 57 -4.28 -1.34 3.87
C ARG A 57 -5.73 -1.24 3.38
N SER A 58 -6.56 -0.53 4.13
CA SER A 58 -7.88 -0.10 3.68
C SER A 58 -7.85 1.38 3.31
N THR A 59 -8.30 1.73 2.10
CA THR A 59 -8.51 3.13 1.70
C THR A 59 -10.01 3.43 1.74
N SER A 60 -10.47 4.16 2.76
CA SER A 60 -11.84 4.69 2.79
C SER A 60 -11.86 6.05 2.13
N THR A 61 -12.59 6.19 1.02
CA THR A 61 -12.78 7.47 0.30
C THR A 61 -13.91 8.28 0.92
#